data_AF-A0A0M9DUS9-F1
#
_entry.id   AF-A0A0M9DUS9-F1
#
_cell.length_a   1.000
_cell.length_b   1.000
_cell.length_c   1.000
_cell.angle_alpha   90.00
_cell.angle_beta   90.00
_cell.angle_gamma   90.00
#
_symmetry.space_group_name_H-M   'P 1'
#
loop_
_entity.id
_entity.type
_entity.pdbx_description
1 polymer ?
#
loop_
_entity_poly.entity_id
_entity_poly.type
_entity_poly.pdbx_seq_one_letter_code
_entity_poly.pdbx_strand_id
1 'polypeptide(L)'
;MEKTVKQVIKLTPFLILCIQIAYCWYDLLTVEDSFITIKYYLALALLIINTGIYFWKFERGLLLTGIILVLSTFSLIHITFEVATNSFYIQIGSLKISTPDIHGFSLLVLIGYCIVNYNIIKMMRVKLALLLKKL
;
A
#
# COMPACT_ATOMS: atom_id res chain seq x y z
N MET A 1 11.25 2.82 27.45
CA MET A 1 11.76 3.40 26.18
C MET A 1 11.85 2.38 25.04
N GLU A 2 12.30 1.15 25.29
CA GLU A 2 12.49 0.14 24.23
C GLU A 2 11.18 -0.32 23.54
N LYS A 3 10.05 -0.37 24.27
CA LYS A 3 8.74 -0.73 23.72
C LYS A 3 8.20 0.29 22.70
N THR A 4 8.36 1.59 22.97
CA THR A 4 7.87 2.65 22.09
C THR A 4 8.67 2.72 20.80
N VAL A 5 10.00 2.56 20.85
CA VAL A 5 10.85 2.51 19.64
C VAL A 5 10.44 1.37 18.70
N LYS A 6 10.19 0.17 19.26
CA LYS A 6 9.73 -0.98 18.46
C LYS A 6 8.35 -0.74 17.82
N GLN A 7 7.48 0.07 18.42
CA GLN A 7 6.18 0.42 17.84
C GLN A 7 6.32 1.47 16.73
N VAL A 8 7.18 2.47 16.92
CA VAL A 8 7.44 3.50 15.91
C VAL A 8 8.05 2.90 14.64
N ILE A 9 9.02 1.99 14.78
CA ILE A 9 9.63 1.30 13.62
C ILE A 9 8.57 0.52 12.82
N LYS A 10 7.59 -0.08 13.49
CA LYS A 10 6.50 -0.82 12.81
C LYS A 10 5.55 0.11 12.05
N LEU A 11 5.41 1.34 12.52
CA LEU A 11 4.59 2.37 11.88
C LEU A 11 5.28 3.00 10.66
N THR A 12 6.60 2.81 10.49
CA THR A 12 7.37 3.40 9.39
C THR A 12 6.74 3.21 8.01
N PRO A 13 6.26 2.02 7.60
CA PRO A 13 5.65 1.85 6.28
C PRO A 13 4.34 2.64 6.12
N PHE A 14 3.57 2.78 7.20
CA PHE A 14 2.35 3.59 7.19
C PHE A 14 2.67 5.09 7.09
N LEU A 15 3.68 5.57 7.81
CA LEU A 15 4.14 6.96 7.72
C LEU A 15 4.63 7.30 6.31
N ILE A 16 5.39 6.40 5.69
CA ILE A 16 5.82 6.54 4.29
C ILE A 16 4.59 6.68 3.37
N LEU A 17 3.57 5.84 3.57
CA LEU A 17 2.31 5.88 2.82
C LEU A 17 1.58 7.23 2.99
N CYS A 18 1.51 7.76 4.21
CA CYS A 18 0.92 9.07 4.49
C CYS A 18 1.65 10.18 3.74
N ILE A 19 2.99 10.19 3.81
CA ILE A 19 3.83 11.20 3.14
C ILE A 19 3.64 11.13 1.62
N GLN A 20 3.61 9.92 1.05
CA GLN A 20 3.42 9.73 -0.38
C GLN A 20 2.07 10.23 -0.86
N ILE A 21 0.98 9.86 -0.17
CA ILE A 21 -0.35 10.34 -0.52
C ILE A 21 -0.44 11.85 -0.35
N ALA A 22 0.10 12.42 0.72
CA ALA A 22 0.12 13.86 0.93
C ALA A 22 0.90 14.59 -0.19
N TYR A 23 2.06 14.07 -0.58
CA TYR A 23 2.85 14.60 -1.68
C TYR A 23 2.11 14.48 -3.02
N CYS A 24 1.48 13.33 -3.28
CA CYS A 24 0.67 13.12 -4.47
C CYS A 24 -0.49 14.11 -4.57
N TRP A 25 -1.18 14.38 -3.47
CA TRP A 25 -2.26 15.37 -3.42
C TRP A 25 -1.75 16.79 -3.55
N TYR A 26 -0.60 17.11 -2.95
CA TYR A 26 0.04 18.40 -3.14
C TYR A 26 0.33 18.65 -4.62
N ASP A 27 0.95 17.68 -5.30
CA ASP A 27 1.31 17.78 -6.72
C ASP A 27 0.08 17.90 -7.63
N LEU A 28 -0.96 17.08 -7.38
CA LEU A 28 -2.25 17.15 -8.08
C LEU A 28 -2.94 18.52 -7.93
N LEU A 29 -2.75 19.21 -6.81
CA LEU A 29 -3.35 20.53 -6.57
C LEU A 29 -2.53 21.67 -7.17
N THR A 30 -1.21 21.47 -7.35
CA THR A 30 -0.31 22.50 -7.90
C THR A 30 -0.11 22.41 -9.41
N VAL A 31 -0.31 21.24 -10.02
CA VAL A 31 -0.13 21.04 -11.47
C VAL A 31 -1.48 21.19 -12.18
N GLU A 32 -1.66 22.29 -12.92
CA GLU A 32 -2.92 22.72 -13.55
C GLU A 32 -3.51 21.72 -14.56
N ASP A 33 -2.71 20.81 -15.13
CA ASP A 33 -3.13 19.85 -16.18
C ASP A 33 -3.31 18.41 -15.69
N SER A 34 -3.28 18.17 -14.37
CA SER A 34 -3.38 16.81 -13.85
C SER A 34 -4.82 16.31 -13.72
N PHE A 35 -5.18 15.29 -14.51
CA PHE A 35 -6.50 14.65 -14.43
C PHE A 35 -6.63 13.80 -13.16
N ILE A 36 -7.40 14.31 -12.19
CA ILE A 36 -7.71 13.57 -10.96
C ILE A 36 -8.58 12.36 -11.30
N THR A 37 -7.95 11.20 -11.37
CA THR A 37 -8.62 9.91 -11.57
C THR A 37 -9.24 9.40 -10.25
N ILE A 38 -10.31 8.61 -10.35
CA ILE A 38 -10.98 7.99 -9.19
C ILE A 38 -10.03 7.19 -8.29
N LYS A 39 -8.92 6.68 -8.85
CA LYS A 39 -7.90 5.93 -8.13
C LYS A 39 -7.18 6.75 -7.05
N TYR A 40 -7.04 8.08 -7.22
CA TYR A 40 -6.44 8.97 -6.22
C TYR A 40 -7.41 9.23 -5.05
N TYR A 41 -8.71 9.41 -5.33
CA TYR A 41 -9.75 9.49 -4.30
C TYR A 41 -9.85 8.19 -3.50
N LEU A 42 -9.76 7.04 -4.17
CA LEU A 42 -9.79 5.73 -3.51
C LEU A 42 -8.57 5.55 -2.58
N ALA A 43 -7.38 5.97 -3.02
CA ALA A 43 -6.17 5.95 -2.20
C ALA A 43 -6.33 6.82 -0.93
N LEU A 44 -6.88 8.04 -1.08
CA LEU A 44 -7.15 8.94 0.05
C LEU A 44 -8.17 8.32 1.03
N ALA A 45 -9.27 7.80 0.52
CA ALA A 45 -10.31 7.17 1.33
C ALA A 45 -9.76 5.96 2.11
N LEU A 46 -8.97 5.11 1.45
CA LEU A 46 -8.29 3.98 2.08
C LEU A 46 -7.32 4.44 3.17
N LEU A 47 -6.58 5.53 2.96
CA LEU A 47 -5.69 6.09 3.98
C LEU A 47 -6.46 6.57 5.21
N ILE A 48 -7.56 7.30 5.03
CA ILE A 48 -8.40 7.80 6.13
C ILE A 48 -8.97 6.63 6.94
N ILE A 49 -9.53 5.63 6.25
CA ILE A 49 -10.06 4.42 6.89
C ILE A 49 -8.95 3.69 7.66
N ASN A 50 -7.77 3.53 7.04
CA ASN A 50 -6.64 2.86 7.68
C ASN A 50 -6.15 3.61 8.91
N THR A 51 -6.10 4.93 8.86
CA THR A 51 -5.77 5.79 10.00
C THR A 51 -6.75 5.56 11.15
N GLY A 52 -8.07 5.56 10.87
CA GLY A 52 -9.09 5.26 11.89
C GLY A 52 -8.94 3.86 12.49
N ILE A 53 -8.59 2.86 11.68
CA ILE A 53 -8.36 1.50 12.16
C ILE A 53 -7.09 1.42 13.02
N TYR A 54 -6.03 2.17 12.72
CA TYR A 54 -4.84 2.24 13.58
C TYR A 54 -5.16 2.73 14.99
N PHE A 55 -6.05 3.73 15.12
CA PHE A 55 -6.51 4.21 16.43
C PHE A 55 -7.32 3.16 17.20
N TRP A 56 -8.12 2.35 16.50
CA TRP A 56 -8.92 1.31 17.17
C TRP A 56 -8.08 0.06 17.50
N LYS A 57 -7.40 -0.50 16.50
CA LYS A 57 -6.63 -1.75 16.60
C LYS A 57 -5.41 -1.70 15.69
N PHE A 58 -4.26 -1.43 16.30
CA PHE A 58 -2.96 -1.36 15.63
C PHE A 58 -2.68 -2.55 14.68
N GLU A 59 -2.93 -3.79 15.12
CA GLU A 59 -2.69 -4.99 14.29
C GLU A 59 -3.54 -5.00 13.00
N ARG A 60 -4.78 -4.49 13.06
CA ARG A 60 -5.66 -4.42 11.88
C ARG A 60 -5.26 -3.31 10.93
N GLY A 61 -4.81 -2.17 11.46
CA GLY A 61 -4.28 -1.07 10.64
C GLY A 61 -3.00 -1.50 9.92
N LEU A 62 -2.15 -2.26 10.60
CA LEU A 62 -0.96 -2.85 10.01
C LEU A 62 -1.30 -3.75 8.82
N LEU A 63 -2.31 -4.61 8.95
CA LEU A 63 -2.77 -5.48 7.86
C LEU A 63 -3.31 -4.67 6.67
N LEU A 64 -4.16 -3.68 6.94
CA LEU A 64 -4.75 -2.86 5.89
C LEU A 64 -3.68 -2.03 5.17
N THR A 65 -2.63 -1.58 5.86
CA THR A 65 -1.44 -0.95 5.24
C THR A 65 -0.80 -1.88 4.21
N GLY A 66 -0.64 -3.17 4.54
CA GLY A 66 -0.15 -4.17 3.60
C GLY A 66 -1.06 -4.31 2.37
N ILE A 67 -2.38 -4.35 2.58
CA ILE A 67 -3.36 -4.42 1.47
C ILE A 67 -3.26 -3.19 0.57
N ILE A 68 -3.19 -1.99 1.14
CA ILE A 68 -3.04 -0.74 0.38
C ILE A 68 -1.76 -0.75 -0.45
N LEU A 69 -0.64 -1.20 0.12
CA LEU A 69 0.63 -1.31 -0.61
C LEU A 69 0.56 -2.31 -1.77
N VAL A 70 -0.13 -3.45 -1.59
CA VAL A 70 -0.38 -4.41 -2.66
C VAL A 70 -1.24 -3.81 -3.77
N LEU A 71 -2.36 -3.18 -3.41
CA LEU A 71 -3.25 -2.51 -4.38
C LEU A 71 -2.49 -1.43 -5.16
N SER A 72 -1.62 -0.68 -4.49
CA SER A 72 -0.81 0.33 -5.14
C SER A 72 0.26 -0.26 -6.07
N THR A 73 0.86 -1.38 -5.68
CA THR A 73 1.88 -2.06 -6.51
C THR A 73 1.32 -2.46 -7.87
N PHE A 74 0.05 -2.86 -7.93
CA PHE A 74 -0.66 -3.24 -9.16
C PHE A 74 -1.44 -2.10 -9.81
N SER A 75 -1.16 -0.85 -9.46
CA SER A 75 -1.82 0.34 -10.04
C SER A 75 -3.36 0.35 -9.91
N LEU A 76 -3.91 -0.38 -8.93
CA LEU A 76 -5.35 -0.33 -8.63
C LEU A 76 -5.71 0.95 -7.86
N ILE A 77 -4.75 1.47 -7.10
CA ILE A 77 -4.79 2.78 -6.45
C ILE A 77 -3.48 3.52 -6.71
N HIS A 78 -3.55 4.85 -6.78
CA HIS A 78 -2.36 5.67 -7.00
C HIS A 78 -1.99 6.38 -5.69
N ILE A 79 -0.84 6.02 -5.14
CA ILE A 79 -0.27 6.68 -3.95
C ILE A 79 0.89 7.62 -4.31
N THR A 80 1.29 7.66 -5.58
CA THR A 80 2.34 8.51 -6.15
C THR A 80 1.83 9.17 -7.43
N PHE A 81 2.28 10.40 -7.69
CA PHE A 81 2.16 11.04 -9.00
C PHE A 81 3.03 10.28 -10.01
N GLU A 82 2.56 10.17 -11.26
CA GLU A 82 3.06 9.24 -12.29
C GLU A 82 4.55 8.87 -12.17
N VAL A 83 4.80 7.62 -11.74
CA VAL A 83 6.13 7.02 -11.78
C VAL A 83 6.09 6.01 -12.91
N ALA A 84 7.08 6.07 -13.81
CA ALA A 84 7.24 5.16 -14.94
C ALA A 84 6.74 3.75 -14.60
N THR A 85 5.60 3.37 -15.18
CA THR A 85 5.03 2.05 -14.99
C THR A 85 5.68 1.10 -15.98
N ASN A 86 6.20 0.00 -15.46
CA ASN A 86 6.69 -1.08 -16.31
C ASN A 86 5.57 -2.09 -16.51
N SER A 87 5.17 -2.30 -17.76
CA SER A 87 4.31 -3.39 -18.18
C SER A 87 5.06 -4.29 -19.16
N PHE A 88 4.86 -5.59 -19.02
CA PHE A 88 5.36 -6.59 -19.95
C PHE A 88 4.27 -6.89 -20.97
N TYR A 89 4.66 -7.00 -22.23
CA TYR A 89 3.73 -7.31 -23.32
C TYR A 89 4.15 -8.62 -23.96
N ILE A 90 3.18 -9.51 -24.14
CA ILE A 90 3.32 -10.68 -25.02
C ILE A 90 2.52 -10.37 -26.28
N GLN A 91 3.20 -10.32 -27.43
CA GLN A 91 2.56 -10.13 -28.73
C GLN A 91 2.51 -11.47 -29.47
N ILE A 92 1.31 -11.99 -29.72
CA ILE A 92 1.07 -13.16 -30.57
C ILE A 92 0.25 -12.68 -31.77
N GLY A 93 0.91 -12.51 -32.92
CA GLY A 93 0.29 -11.92 -34.11
C GLY A 93 -0.15 -10.47 -33.89
N SER A 94 -1.45 -10.18 -34.03
CA SER A 94 -2.05 -8.86 -33.77
C SER A 94 -2.56 -8.68 -32.33
N LEU A 95 -2.61 -9.75 -31.52
CA LEU A 95 -3.05 -9.67 -30.13
C LEU A 95 -1.90 -9.18 -29.25
N LYS A 96 -2.10 -8.03 -28.60
CA LYS A 96 -1.23 -7.51 -27.55
C LYS A 96 -1.89 -7.75 -26.20
N ILE A 97 -1.34 -8.67 -25.41
CA ILE A 97 -1.75 -8.88 -24.02
C ILE A 97 -0.70 -8.19 -23.15
N SER A 98 -1.13 -7.20 -22.38
CA SER A 98 -0.28 -6.47 -21.43
C SER A 98 -0.50 -6.98 -20.02
N THR A 99 0.57 -7.15 -19.25
CA THR A 99 0.46 -7.31 -17.80
C THR A 99 -0.01 -6.00 -17.18
N PRO A 100 -0.68 -6.04 -16.01
CA PRO A 100 -0.97 -4.83 -15.24
C PRO A 100 0.31 -4.04 -14.99
N ASP A 101 0.18 -2.72 -15.00
CA ASP A 101 1.28 -1.80 -14.72
C ASP A 101 1.78 -1.98 -13.28
N ILE A 102 3.10 -2.21 -13.13
CA ILE A 102 3.73 -2.38 -11.82
C ILE A 102 4.39 -1.08 -11.38
N HIS A 103 3.98 -0.58 -10.21
CA HIS A 103 4.59 0.59 -9.58
C HIS A 103 5.79 0.14 -8.72
N GLY A 104 7.01 0.30 -9.26
CA GLY A 104 8.24 -0.17 -8.61
C GLY A 104 8.51 0.43 -7.23
N PHE A 105 8.12 1.69 -7.01
CA PHE A 105 8.29 2.33 -5.70
C PHE A 105 7.34 1.76 -4.64
N SER A 106 6.07 1.55 -4.99
CA SER A 106 5.10 0.88 -4.11
C SER A 106 5.54 -0.54 -3.77
N LEU A 107 6.13 -1.25 -4.74
CA LEU A 107 6.74 -2.57 -4.52
C LEU A 107 7.89 -2.51 -3.50
N LEU A 108 8.77 -1.51 -3.61
CA LEU A 108 9.88 -1.33 -2.68
C LEU A 108 9.38 -1.09 -1.25
N VAL A 109 8.36 -0.24 -1.09
CA VAL A 109 7.74 0.01 0.22
C VAL A 109 7.03 -1.24 0.75
N LEU A 110 6.40 -2.03 -0.12
CA LEU A 110 5.82 -3.33 0.25
C LEU A 110 6.88 -4.31 0.76
N ILE A 111 8.04 -4.39 0.12
CA ILE A 111 9.16 -5.22 0.58
C ILE A 111 9.64 -4.74 1.95
N GLY A 112 9.85 -3.43 2.11
CA GLY A 112 10.23 -2.84 3.41
C GLY A 112 9.19 -3.13 4.50
N TYR A 113 7.91 -3.01 4.19
CA TYR A 113 6.81 -3.38 5.09
C TYR A 113 6.91 -4.84 5.52
N CYS A 114 7.11 -5.78 4.58
CA CYS A 114 7.22 -7.20 4.88
C CYS A 114 8.42 -7.52 5.78
N ILE A 115 9.57 -6.88 5.56
CA ILE A 115 10.78 -7.07 6.37
C ILE A 115 10.55 -6.57 7.80
N VAL A 116 10.10 -5.31 7.95
CA VAL A 116 9.92 -4.67 9.24
C VAL A 116 8.83 -5.34 10.09
N ASN A 117 7.75 -5.80 9.44
CA ASN A 117 6.58 -6.33 10.12
C ASN A 117 6.48 -7.87 10.10
N TYR A 118 7.50 -8.57 9.60
CA TYR A 118 7.51 -10.03 9.43
C TYR A 118 7.01 -10.80 10.65
N ASN A 119 7.53 -10.47 11.83
CA ASN A 119 7.18 -11.17 13.07
C ASN A 119 5.70 -11.06 13.44
N ILE A 120 5.09 -9.90 13.21
CA ILE A 120 3.66 -9.69 13.50
C ILE A 120 2.81 -10.40 12.46
N ILE A 121 3.18 -10.29 11.18
CA ILE A 121 2.50 -10.98 10.07
C ILE A 121 2.50 -12.49 10.31
N LYS A 122 3.63 -13.06 10.71
CA LYS A 122 3.75 -14.48 11.06
C LYS A 122 2.81 -14.86 12.20
N MET A 123 2.75 -14.06 13.26
CA MET A 123 1.89 -14.34 14.42
C MET A 123 0.39 -14.23 14.07
N MET A 124 0.00 -13.24 13.27
CA MET A 124 -1.38 -13.07 12.81
C MET A 124 -1.82 -14.25 11.92
N ARG A 125 -0.94 -14.73 11.04
CA ARG A 125 -1.22 -15.91 10.20
C ARG A 125 -1.53 -17.15 11.05
N VAL A 126 -0.76 -17.39 12.12
CA VAL A 126 -0.99 -18.53 13.03
C VAL A 126 -2.33 -18.39 13.76
N LYS A 127 -2.64 -17.19 14.29
CA LYS A 127 -3.95 -16.94 14.93
C LYS A 127 -5.11 -17.17 13.97
N LEU A 128 -5.01 -16.69 12.73
CA LEU A 128 -6.04 -16.87 11.70
C LEU A 128 -6.23 -18.36 11.37
N ALA A 129 -5.14 -19.11 11.19
CA ALA A 129 -5.19 -20.55 10.93
C ALA A 129 -5.83 -21.33 12.09
N LEU A 130 -5.58 -20.92 13.34
CA LEU A 130 -6.22 -21.54 14.50
C LEU A 130 -7.72 -21.24 14.59
N LEU A 131 -8.15 -20.03 14.19
CA LEU A 131 -9.57 -19.69 14.14
C LEU A 131 -10.31 -20.48 13.05
N LEU A 132 -9.71 -20.60 11.87
CA LEU A 132 -10.29 -21.37 10.77
C LEU A 132 -10.39 -22.87 11.06
N LYS A 133 -9.52 -23.42 11.91
CA LYS A 133 -9.62 -24.82 12.36
C LYS A 133 -10.71 -25.06 13.42
N LYS A 134 -11.26 -24.00 14.01
CA LYS A 134 -12.32 -24.09 15.04
C LYS A 134 -13.73 -23.89 14.47
N LEU A 135 -13.82 -23.47 13.21
CA LEU A 135 -15.05 -23.41 12.40
C LEU A 135 -15.23 -24.74 11.68
#